data_AF-A0A8H2WI62-F1
#
_entry.id   AF-A0A8H2WI62-F1
#
_cell.length_a   1.000
_cell.length_b   1.000
_cell.length_c   1.000
_cell.angle_alpha   90.00
_cell.angle_beta   90.00
_cell.angle_gamma   90.00
#
_symmetry.space_group_name_H-M   'P 1'
#
loop_
_entity.id
_entity.type
_entity.pdbx_description
1 polymer ?
#
loop_
_entity_poly.entity_id
_entity_poly.type
_entity_poly.pdbx_seq_one_letter_code
_entity_poly.pdbx_strand_id
1 'polypeptide(L)'
;PRSSNLTLVVPTPSDRYRRSPENLGGASELAIVGEHYGAFDSNEYFIGPDVPGVEPIPDAGFKDSDNKIKKQAARFRVYAFDKDSKPLGEIKRQDYSMKWTVHVCNKKAAWLNLRGRYEKETWQLRNESVQGWPLGMDPNYEYTNTRNKLIIDSGEQLIESGKDHSVALVGEFQGSLVSPIQVQLGELRTDESGRLLVLASDGQSFSVNGAQELNSQYDNADWVDKMCDGSIRITVGSHSQPRLEFKSRNKATIIMAPPRFASGIHCATSLYELIEDIYERPRRGDGYDVGEVEYYRDIYPLFKRSYLLSWTNNYALGGHGSDSMDYFNNPDLSDPDANGSARRAVFTRIRAPVIDGDKENERLRDQQAKPYFMPLLSGDGALTYATPGERNTWASLTQLQYDRLKKWSQGSFTARRPGTFFESTEKVALERELSDMTRSALEWSIGAPLYPGIEVDWASQSSEMYNPEARFRHAGTVMPGDLTKGLSLPWQSDFNLCDKDWCELFAGMSRGKD
;
A
#
# COMPACT_ATOMS: atom_id res chain seq x y z
N PRO A 1 46.95 34.59 30.85
CA PRO A 1 47.78 34.30 29.64
C PRO A 1 47.99 32.77 29.52
N ARG A 2 47.54 32.01 28.52
CA ARG A 2 47.25 32.19 27.08
C ARG A 2 46.15 31.16 26.74
N SER A 3 45.02 31.48 26.12
CA SER A 3 44.76 31.58 24.67
C SER A 3 45.40 30.48 23.77
N SER A 4 44.49 29.76 23.09
CA SER A 4 44.52 29.26 21.69
C SER A 4 45.42 28.08 21.28
N ASN A 5 44.81 26.92 20.98
CA ASN A 5 44.58 26.43 19.60
C ASN A 5 43.75 25.11 19.58
N LEU A 6 42.59 25.15 18.91
CA LEU A 6 41.84 23.98 18.44
C LEU A 6 42.56 23.39 17.22
N THR A 7 42.73 22.07 17.18
CA THR A 7 43.16 21.33 15.99
C THR A 7 42.07 20.34 15.60
N LEU A 8 41.44 20.55 14.45
CA LEU A 8 40.62 19.56 13.76
C LEU A 8 41.51 18.35 13.40
N VAL A 9 41.17 17.17 13.89
CA VAL A 9 41.77 15.91 13.42
C VAL A 9 40.84 15.33 12.36
N VAL A 10 41.22 15.52 11.10
CA VAL A 10 40.73 14.73 9.96
C VAL A 10 41.48 13.39 10.02
N PRO A 11 40.81 12.23 10.17
CA PRO A 11 41.50 10.95 10.01
C PRO A 11 41.73 10.72 8.52
N THR A 12 42.99 10.79 8.08
CA THR A 12 43.41 10.16 6.83
C THR A 12 43.39 8.63 6.99
N PRO A 13 43.16 7.87 5.90
CA PRO A 13 42.85 6.44 5.98
C PRO A 13 44.14 5.66 6.26
N SER A 14 44.25 5.04 7.43
CA SER A 14 45.34 4.11 7.72
C SER A 14 45.07 2.74 7.09
N ASP A 15 46.08 2.25 6.38
CA ASP A 15 46.23 0.96 5.71
C ASP A 15 45.80 -0.28 6.53
N ARG A 16 44.49 -0.56 6.58
CA ARG A 16 43.96 -1.90 6.92
C ARG A 16 42.75 -2.38 6.09
N TYR A 17 42.42 -1.70 4.98
CA TYR A 17 41.43 -2.18 4.02
C TYR A 17 42.08 -2.58 2.69
N ARG A 18 42.92 -3.62 2.74
CA ARG A 18 43.31 -4.42 1.57
C ARG A 18 42.75 -5.83 1.75
N ARG A 19 41.42 -5.99 1.61
CA ARG A 19 40.76 -7.28 1.33
C ARG A 19 39.48 -7.04 0.54
N SER A 20 39.49 -7.52 -0.70
CA SER A 20 38.40 -7.84 -1.63
C SER A 20 37.28 -6.80 -1.90
N PRO A 21 36.97 -6.45 -3.17
CA PRO A 21 35.86 -5.56 -3.55
C PRO A 21 34.44 -6.09 -3.25
N GLU A 22 34.30 -7.17 -2.48
CA GLU A 22 33.08 -7.98 -2.45
C GLU A 22 32.21 -7.77 -1.20
N ASN A 23 32.60 -6.91 -0.26
CA ASN A 23 31.87 -6.73 1.00
C ASN A 23 31.79 -5.27 1.45
N LEU A 24 30.99 -4.48 0.74
CA LEU A 24 30.15 -3.46 1.37
C LEU A 24 28.72 -4.00 1.34
N GLY A 25 28.40 -4.82 2.34
CA GLY A 25 27.04 -5.27 2.58
C GLY A 25 26.19 -4.06 3.02
N GLY A 26 25.01 -3.91 2.40
CA GLY A 26 24.03 -2.94 2.85
C GLY A 26 23.41 -2.05 1.77
N ALA A 27 23.17 -2.56 0.56
CA ALA A 27 22.35 -1.86 -0.40
C ALA A 27 20.86 -1.91 -0.02
N SER A 28 20.28 -0.73 0.12
CA SER A 28 18.86 -0.37 -0.02
C SER A 28 17.88 -1.19 0.82
N GLU A 29 17.42 -0.59 1.91
CA GLU A 29 16.02 -0.75 2.25
C GLU A 29 15.17 -0.09 1.15
N LEU A 30 14.26 -0.85 0.54
CA LEU A 30 13.06 -0.31 -0.07
C LEU A 30 12.29 0.48 1.01
N ALA A 31 12.02 1.73 0.68
CA ALA A 31 10.71 2.29 0.89
C ALA A 31 9.85 1.80 -0.27
N ILE A 32 8.76 1.10 0.00
CA ILE A 32 7.53 1.29 -0.74
C ILE A 32 6.87 2.36 0.10
N VAL A 33 6.85 3.59 -0.38
CA VAL A 33 5.73 4.49 -0.13
C VAL A 33 5.00 4.54 -1.45
N GLY A 34 4.03 3.65 -1.58
CA GLY A 34 3.24 3.47 -2.78
C GLY A 34 1.80 3.82 -2.49
N GLU A 35 1.55 5.07 -2.10
CA GLU A 35 0.19 5.59 -2.05
C GLU A 35 0.15 6.93 -2.74
N HIS A 36 -0.07 6.88 -4.05
CA HIS A 36 -0.11 8.07 -4.87
C HIS A 36 -1.42 8.16 -5.63
N TYR A 37 -2.20 9.10 -5.10
CA TYR A 37 -3.50 9.59 -5.49
C TYR A 37 -3.40 10.39 -6.79
N GLY A 38 -4.06 9.89 -7.84
CA GLY A 38 -4.25 10.62 -9.08
C GLY A 38 -5.71 10.60 -9.49
N ALA A 39 -6.38 11.77 -9.46
CA ALA A 39 -7.44 12.08 -10.41
C ALA A 39 -7.79 13.58 -10.44
N PHE A 40 -7.83 14.09 -11.68
CA PHE A 40 -8.47 15.31 -12.17
C PHE A 40 -7.62 16.58 -12.23
N ASP A 41 -6.52 16.51 -13.01
CA ASP A 41 -5.90 17.61 -13.81
C ASP A 41 -5.24 18.80 -13.07
N SER A 42 -4.76 18.62 -11.84
CA SER A 42 -3.87 19.61 -11.21
C SER A 42 -2.41 19.38 -11.61
N ASN A 43 -1.70 20.48 -11.92
CA ASN A 43 -0.24 20.49 -12.01
C ASN A 43 0.43 20.64 -10.63
N GLU A 44 -0.36 20.89 -9.59
CA GLU A 44 0.11 20.95 -8.21
C GLU A 44 0.14 19.57 -7.56
N TYR A 45 1.05 19.41 -6.61
CA TYR A 45 1.18 18.19 -5.83
C TYR A 45 1.61 18.50 -4.39
N PHE A 46 1.41 17.53 -3.52
CA PHE A 46 1.96 17.51 -2.16
C PHE A 46 2.67 16.19 -1.91
N ILE A 47 3.58 16.14 -0.94
CA ILE A 47 4.33 14.93 -0.63
C ILE A 47 3.49 14.02 0.27
N GLY A 48 3.51 12.72 -0.01
CA GLY A 48 2.84 11.71 0.82
C GLY A 48 3.39 11.58 2.25
N PRO A 49 2.74 10.75 3.08
CA PRO A 49 3.08 10.56 4.49
C PRO A 49 4.45 9.91 4.70
N ASP A 50 5.27 10.55 5.54
CA ASP A 50 6.58 10.03 5.98
C ASP A 50 6.59 9.60 7.45
N VAL A 51 5.51 9.83 8.21
CA VAL A 51 5.41 9.50 9.64
C VAL A 51 4.13 8.70 9.90
N PRO A 52 4.19 7.57 10.62
CA PRO A 52 3.01 6.79 10.96
C PRO A 52 1.95 7.59 11.72
N GLY A 53 0.70 7.45 11.30
CA GLY A 53 -0.48 8.10 11.86
C GLY A 53 -0.59 9.59 11.56
N VAL A 54 0.31 10.15 10.74
CA VAL A 54 0.32 11.55 10.35
C VAL A 54 0.10 11.66 8.85
N GLU A 55 -1.07 12.14 8.46
CA GLU A 55 -1.36 12.45 7.07
C GLU A 55 -0.83 13.85 6.72
N PRO A 56 -0.16 14.02 5.56
CA PRO A 56 0.21 15.34 5.08
C PRO A 56 -1.05 16.13 4.71
N ILE A 57 -1.30 17.22 5.43
CA ILE A 57 -2.34 18.20 5.08
C ILE A 57 -1.65 19.37 4.36
N PRO A 58 -1.83 19.54 3.04
CA PRO A 58 -1.24 20.66 2.32
C PRO A 58 -1.83 21.99 2.80
N ASP A 59 -0.98 23.00 3.04
CA ASP A 59 -1.38 24.32 3.58
C ASP A 59 -2.48 25.01 2.77
N ALA A 60 -2.43 24.86 1.44
CA ALA A 60 -3.42 25.43 0.51
C ALA A 60 -4.61 24.47 0.22
N GLY A 61 -4.75 23.40 1.00
CA GLY A 61 -5.77 22.37 0.81
C GLY A 61 -5.47 21.37 -0.29
N PHE A 62 -6.32 20.35 -0.40
CA PHE A 62 -6.17 19.22 -1.32
C PHE A 62 -6.55 19.52 -2.78
N LYS A 63 -7.01 20.74 -3.06
CA LYS A 63 -7.39 21.18 -4.40
C LYS A 63 -6.64 22.45 -4.78
N ASP A 64 -6.33 22.62 -6.06
CA ASP A 64 -5.76 23.86 -6.58
C ASP A 64 -6.82 24.96 -6.78
N SER A 65 -6.40 26.10 -7.34
CA SER A 65 -7.28 27.25 -7.59
C SER A 65 -8.43 26.96 -8.57
N ASP A 66 -8.31 25.91 -9.39
CA ASP A 66 -9.33 25.50 -10.35
C ASP A 66 -10.24 24.38 -9.79
N ASN A 67 -10.15 24.09 -8.49
CA ASN A 67 -10.84 23.01 -7.78
C ASN A 67 -10.45 21.59 -8.23
N LYS A 68 -9.28 21.46 -8.87
CA LYS A 68 -8.73 20.18 -9.30
C LYS A 68 -7.95 19.55 -8.16
N ILE A 69 -8.03 18.24 -8.00
CA ILE A 69 -7.39 17.54 -6.88
C ILE A 69 -5.88 17.53 -7.11
N LYS A 70 -5.12 17.97 -6.10
CA LYS A 70 -3.65 17.93 -6.13
C LYS A 70 -3.17 16.49 -6.10
N LYS A 71 -2.11 16.21 -6.86
CA LYS A 71 -1.50 14.87 -6.85
C LYS A 71 -0.79 14.65 -5.52
N GLN A 72 -0.85 13.44 -4.97
CA GLN A 72 0.07 13.05 -3.91
C GLN A 72 1.32 12.46 -4.56
N ALA A 73 2.52 12.92 -4.21
CA ALA A 73 3.79 12.49 -4.78
C ALA A 73 4.59 11.56 -3.86
N ALA A 74 5.14 10.50 -4.44
CA ALA A 74 5.86 9.43 -3.75
C ALA A 74 7.29 9.81 -3.53
N ARG A 75 7.72 9.95 -2.28
CA ARG A 75 9.11 10.29 -1.99
C ARG A 75 9.91 9.04 -1.64
N PHE A 76 10.84 8.69 -2.52
CA PHE A 76 11.80 7.62 -2.28
C PHE A 76 13.14 8.19 -1.83
N ARG A 77 13.62 7.65 -0.71
CA ARG A 77 14.92 7.97 -0.12
C ARG A 77 15.86 6.76 -0.26
N VAL A 78 17.16 7.00 -0.10
CA VAL A 78 18.16 5.93 -0.09
C VAL A 78 18.88 5.96 1.23
N TYR A 79 19.01 4.80 1.87
CA TYR A 79 19.76 4.66 3.11
C TYR A 79 20.93 3.69 2.93
N ALA A 80 22.06 4.05 3.54
CA ALA A 80 23.21 3.17 3.65
C ALA A 80 23.10 2.29 4.89
N PHE A 81 23.58 1.05 4.80
CA PHE A 81 23.67 0.13 5.92
C PHE A 81 25.10 -0.39 6.06
N ASP A 82 25.47 -0.79 7.27
CA ASP A 82 26.69 -1.55 7.48
C ASP A 82 26.51 -3.05 7.22
N LYS A 83 27.60 -3.80 7.36
CA LYS A 83 27.63 -5.26 7.18
C LYS A 83 26.69 -6.04 8.11
N ASP A 84 26.29 -5.43 9.23
CA ASP A 84 25.42 -6.04 10.24
C ASP A 84 23.95 -5.56 10.04
N SER A 85 23.65 -4.94 8.89
CA SER A 85 22.36 -4.36 8.51
C SER A 85 21.88 -3.23 9.41
N LYS A 86 22.81 -2.54 10.09
CA LYS A 86 22.49 -1.34 10.84
C LYS A 86 22.49 -0.12 9.92
N PRO A 87 21.47 0.76 9.96
CA PRO A 87 21.45 1.94 9.12
C PRO A 87 22.55 2.94 9.53
N LEU A 88 23.22 3.49 8.53
CA LEU A 88 24.30 4.48 8.66
C LEU A 88 23.84 5.91 8.40
N GLY A 89 22.77 6.07 7.61
CA GLY A 89 22.15 7.36 7.31
C GLY A 89 21.60 7.43 5.89
N GLU A 90 20.88 8.52 5.61
CA GLU A 90 20.38 8.82 4.28
C GLU A 90 21.52 9.23 3.33
N ILE A 91 21.54 8.64 2.14
CA ILE A 91 22.39 9.03 1.01
C ILE A 91 21.71 10.17 0.26
N LYS A 92 22.44 11.29 0.09
CA LYS A 92 21.95 12.51 -0.58
C LYS A 92 22.85 12.91 -1.74
N ARG A 93 22.29 13.66 -2.69
CA ARG A 93 23.00 14.08 -3.91
C ARG A 93 24.22 14.97 -3.70
N GLN A 94 24.40 15.54 -2.50
CA GLN A 94 25.55 16.38 -2.19
C GLN A 94 26.85 15.58 -2.28
N ASP A 95 26.83 14.34 -1.78
CA ASP A 95 28.02 13.47 -1.68
C ASP A 95 28.03 12.37 -2.75
N TYR A 96 26.91 12.17 -3.45
CA TYR A 96 26.71 11.07 -4.38
C TYR A 96 25.95 11.49 -5.64
N SER A 97 26.23 10.84 -6.77
CA SER A 97 25.34 10.86 -7.93
C SER A 97 24.25 9.80 -7.74
N MET A 98 22.99 10.15 -8.03
CA MET A 98 21.86 9.25 -7.84
C MET A 98 21.12 9.08 -9.16
N LYS A 99 21.09 7.84 -9.68
CA LYS A 99 20.42 7.48 -10.92
C LYS A 99 19.29 6.50 -10.63
N TRP A 100 18.07 6.99 -10.71
CA TRP A 100 16.86 6.22 -10.49
C TRP A 100 16.41 5.57 -11.80
N THR A 101 15.94 4.33 -11.71
CA THR A 101 15.30 3.59 -12.80
C THR A 101 13.92 3.15 -12.36
N VAL A 102 12.89 3.54 -13.11
CA VAL A 102 11.48 3.27 -12.79
C VAL A 102 10.83 2.58 -13.98
N HIS A 103 10.08 1.51 -13.72
CA HIS A 103 9.33 0.77 -14.75
C HIS A 103 7.93 0.48 -14.22
N VAL A 104 6.92 1.10 -14.83
CA VAL A 104 5.51 0.93 -14.48
C VAL A 104 4.71 0.37 -15.64
N CYS A 105 3.66 -0.37 -15.33
CA CYS A 105 2.81 -0.98 -16.34
C CYS A 105 1.35 -1.05 -15.88
N ASN A 106 0.42 -0.89 -16.82
CA ASN A 106 -0.99 -1.21 -16.65
C ASN A 106 -1.31 -2.45 -17.50
N LYS A 107 -1.66 -3.55 -16.82
CA LYS A 107 -2.04 -4.82 -17.45
C LYS A 107 -3.54 -5.12 -17.39
N LYS A 108 -4.36 -4.20 -16.85
CA LYS A 108 -5.79 -4.44 -16.58
C LYS A 108 -6.54 -4.93 -17.81
N ALA A 109 -6.35 -4.26 -18.96
CA ALA A 109 -7.06 -4.59 -20.19
C ALA A 109 -6.63 -5.94 -20.80
N ALA A 110 -5.40 -6.38 -20.51
CA ALA A 110 -4.83 -7.62 -21.00
C ALA A 110 -5.14 -8.84 -20.11
N TRP A 111 -5.66 -8.62 -18.90
CA TRP A 111 -5.85 -9.67 -17.88
C TRP A 111 -7.17 -10.45 -18.02
N LEU A 112 -7.47 -11.26 -17.01
CA LEU A 112 -8.73 -11.96 -16.84
C LEU A 112 -9.85 -11.02 -16.36
N ASN A 113 -11.10 -11.43 -16.57
CA ASN A 113 -12.25 -10.78 -15.96
C ASN A 113 -12.14 -10.82 -14.43
N LEU A 114 -12.59 -9.76 -13.77
CA LEU A 114 -12.54 -9.63 -12.31
C LEU A 114 -13.37 -10.74 -11.66
N ARG A 115 -12.78 -11.44 -10.69
CA ARG A 115 -13.46 -12.41 -9.83
C ARG A 115 -12.95 -12.25 -8.41
N GLY A 116 -13.82 -12.47 -7.43
CA GLY A 116 -13.37 -12.52 -6.04
C GLY A 116 -12.60 -13.76 -5.67
N ARG A 117 -11.91 -13.69 -4.54
CA ARG A 117 -11.12 -14.78 -3.94
C ARG A 117 -11.88 -16.11 -3.81
N TYR A 118 -13.19 -16.06 -3.52
CA TYR A 118 -14.01 -17.26 -3.29
C TYR A 118 -14.84 -17.69 -4.49
N GLU A 119 -14.77 -16.98 -5.60
CA GLU A 119 -15.44 -17.39 -6.83
C GLU A 119 -14.65 -18.48 -7.53
N LYS A 120 -15.36 -19.31 -8.31
CA LYS A 120 -14.71 -20.32 -9.13
C LYS A 120 -13.81 -19.62 -10.15
N GLU A 121 -12.54 -19.99 -10.20
CA GLU A 121 -11.62 -19.50 -11.22
C GLU A 121 -12.19 -19.76 -12.63
N THR A 122 -12.35 -18.68 -13.38
CA THR A 122 -12.69 -18.72 -14.80
C THR A 122 -11.58 -18.04 -15.57
N TRP A 123 -10.99 -18.74 -16.55
CA TRP A 123 -9.97 -18.20 -17.45
C TRP A 123 -10.56 -17.26 -18.53
N GLN A 124 -11.66 -16.57 -18.20
CA GLN A 124 -12.32 -15.63 -19.10
C GLN A 124 -11.46 -14.37 -19.21
N LEU A 125 -11.09 -14.02 -20.44
CA LEU A 125 -10.28 -12.84 -20.71
C LEU A 125 -11.11 -11.55 -20.70
N ARG A 126 -10.52 -10.47 -20.19
CA ARG A 126 -10.93 -9.12 -20.62
C ARG A 126 -10.61 -8.95 -22.09
N ASN A 127 -11.36 -8.11 -22.81
CA ASN A 127 -11.06 -7.82 -24.22
C ASN A 127 -10.93 -9.07 -25.09
N GLU A 128 -11.65 -10.16 -24.78
CA GLU A 128 -11.60 -11.39 -25.58
C GLU A 128 -12.00 -11.14 -27.04
N SER A 129 -13.01 -10.28 -27.26
CA SER A 129 -13.46 -9.88 -28.59
C SER A 129 -12.46 -9.01 -29.34
N VAL A 130 -11.52 -8.38 -28.65
CA VAL A 130 -10.47 -7.55 -29.24
C VAL A 130 -9.27 -8.43 -29.57
N GLN A 131 -8.83 -9.25 -28.61
CA GLN A 131 -7.66 -10.12 -28.74
C GLN A 131 -7.80 -11.43 -27.93
N GLY A 132 -8.62 -12.38 -28.37
CA GLY A 132 -8.84 -13.66 -27.64
C GLY A 132 -7.62 -14.58 -27.54
N TRP A 133 -7.74 -15.65 -26.74
CA TRP A 133 -6.77 -16.76 -26.74
C TRP A 133 -6.73 -17.42 -28.13
N PRO A 134 -5.57 -17.92 -28.60
CA PRO A 134 -5.55 -18.89 -29.67
C PRO A 134 -6.37 -20.12 -29.24
N LEU A 135 -7.32 -20.57 -30.07
CA LEU A 135 -8.14 -21.75 -29.78
C LEU A 135 -7.24 -22.98 -29.50
N GLY A 136 -7.40 -23.61 -28.33
CA GLY A 136 -6.82 -24.92 -28.02
C GLY A 136 -5.52 -24.95 -27.18
N MET A 137 -5.15 -23.88 -26.47
CA MET A 137 -3.93 -23.85 -25.63
C MET A 137 -4.22 -23.77 -24.12
N ASP A 138 -3.32 -24.41 -23.35
CA ASP A 138 -3.26 -24.37 -21.88
C ASP A 138 -2.92 -22.94 -21.39
N PRO A 139 -3.62 -22.39 -20.37
CA PRO A 139 -3.35 -21.07 -19.82
C PRO A 139 -1.95 -20.87 -19.20
N ASN A 140 -1.16 -21.93 -18.96
CA ASN A 140 0.23 -21.84 -18.49
C ASN A 140 1.26 -21.60 -19.62
N TYR A 141 0.82 -21.25 -20.84
CA TYR A 141 1.72 -21.12 -21.98
C TYR A 141 2.30 -19.71 -22.15
N GLU A 142 3.61 -19.58 -21.97
CA GLU A 142 4.40 -18.37 -22.27
C GLU A 142 4.36 -18.03 -23.78
N TYR A 143 3.48 -17.09 -24.13
CA TYR A 143 3.53 -16.09 -25.21
C TYR A 143 4.27 -16.37 -26.55
N THR A 144 3.46 -16.44 -27.62
CA THR A 144 3.69 -15.65 -28.86
C THR A 144 2.51 -14.68 -29.12
N ASN A 145 2.29 -13.79 -28.15
CA ASN A 145 2.16 -12.34 -28.30
C ASN A 145 1.19 -11.68 -29.32
N THR A 146 -0.11 -11.87 -29.17
CA THR A 146 -1.11 -10.91 -29.69
C THR A 146 -1.56 -9.90 -28.63
N ARG A 147 -1.55 -10.24 -27.33
CA ARG A 147 -2.18 -9.45 -26.25
C ARG A 147 -1.38 -8.28 -25.68
N ASN A 148 -0.09 -8.12 -26.03
CA ASN A 148 0.70 -6.96 -25.59
C ASN A 148 0.14 -5.61 -26.05
N LYS A 149 -0.70 -5.60 -27.09
CA LYS A 149 -1.41 -4.40 -27.58
C LYS A 149 -2.45 -3.84 -26.60
N LEU A 150 -2.79 -4.61 -25.56
CA LEU A 150 -3.67 -4.22 -24.46
C LEU A 150 -2.90 -3.82 -23.20
N ILE A 151 -1.56 -3.92 -23.20
CA ILE A 151 -0.71 -3.60 -22.06
C ILE A 151 -0.08 -2.23 -22.28
N ILE A 152 -0.23 -1.34 -21.31
CA ILE A 152 0.46 -0.04 -21.31
C ILE A 152 1.75 -0.22 -20.51
N ASP A 153 2.87 -0.29 -21.19
CA ASP A 153 4.18 -0.47 -20.57
C ASP A 153 5.05 0.76 -20.82
N SER A 154 5.52 1.42 -19.74
CA SER A 154 6.43 2.57 -19.86
C SER A 154 7.84 2.19 -20.31
N GLY A 155 8.18 0.90 -20.24
CA GLY A 155 9.57 0.45 -20.20
C GLY A 155 10.33 1.01 -19.00
N GLU A 156 11.65 0.81 -18.99
CA GLU A 156 12.53 1.40 -17.98
C GLU A 156 12.82 2.87 -18.33
N GLN A 157 12.38 3.77 -17.45
CA GLN A 157 12.65 5.20 -17.52
C GLN A 157 13.71 5.58 -16.49
N LEU A 158 14.59 6.53 -16.84
CA LEU A 158 15.71 6.94 -16.00
C LEU A 158 15.63 8.43 -15.66
N ILE A 159 15.90 8.75 -14.40
CA ILE A 159 16.05 10.14 -13.94
C ILE A 159 17.27 10.24 -13.02
N GLU A 160 18.07 11.29 -13.21
CA GLU A 160 19.27 11.55 -12.42
C GLU A 160 19.05 12.76 -11.52
N SER A 161 19.49 12.66 -10.26
CA SER A 161 19.37 13.74 -9.28
C SER A 161 20.06 15.02 -9.73
N GLY A 162 19.41 16.17 -9.47
CA GLY A 162 19.98 17.49 -9.77
C GLY A 162 19.71 17.99 -11.19
N LYS A 163 18.86 17.29 -11.96
CA LYS A 163 18.29 17.82 -13.19
C LYS A 163 16.93 18.44 -12.89
N ASP A 164 16.76 19.70 -13.28
CA ASP A 164 15.48 20.42 -13.18
C ASP A 164 14.60 20.08 -14.40
N HIS A 165 14.28 18.79 -14.55
CA HIS A 165 13.30 18.33 -15.53
C HIS A 165 12.54 17.14 -14.99
N SER A 166 11.32 16.97 -15.47
CA SER A 166 10.54 15.77 -15.23
C SER A 166 10.67 14.76 -16.37
N VAL A 167 10.44 13.49 -16.05
CA VAL A 167 10.42 12.39 -17.03
C VAL A 167 9.04 11.76 -17.03
N ALA A 168 8.34 11.83 -18.16
CA ALA A 168 7.03 11.21 -18.31
C ALA A 168 7.16 9.68 -18.42
N LEU A 169 6.30 8.94 -17.73
CA LEU A 169 6.18 7.49 -17.85
C LEU A 169 5.09 7.20 -18.89
N VAL A 170 5.47 6.93 -20.14
CA VAL A 170 4.53 6.79 -21.26
C VAL A 170 4.66 5.42 -21.88
N GLY A 171 3.53 4.74 -22.09
CA GLY A 171 3.42 3.50 -22.86
C GLY A 171 2.41 3.62 -23.98
N GLU A 172 2.33 2.59 -24.81
CA GLU A 172 1.37 2.52 -25.91
C GLU A 172 0.15 1.66 -25.56
N PHE A 173 -1.03 2.07 -26.00
CA PHE A 173 -2.23 1.25 -25.98
C PHE A 173 -2.83 1.19 -27.38
N GLN A 174 -3.12 0.00 -27.89
CA GLN A 174 -3.76 -0.15 -29.19
C GLN A 174 -5.23 -0.57 -29.06
N GLY A 175 -5.54 -1.58 -28.24
CA GLY A 175 -6.91 -2.13 -28.20
C GLY A 175 -7.41 -2.52 -29.60
N SER A 176 -8.65 -2.14 -29.92
CA SER A 176 -9.26 -2.33 -31.25
C SER A 176 -8.81 -1.34 -32.33
N LEU A 177 -7.95 -0.37 -32.00
CA LEU A 177 -7.49 0.63 -32.97
C LEU A 177 -6.58 0.02 -34.05
N VAL A 178 -6.54 0.69 -35.21
CA VAL A 178 -5.61 0.38 -36.30
C VAL A 178 -4.16 0.67 -35.88
N SER A 179 -3.95 1.73 -35.09
CA SER A 179 -2.63 2.18 -34.62
C SER A 179 -2.69 2.53 -33.14
N PRO A 180 -1.59 2.34 -32.39
CA PRO A 180 -1.55 2.64 -30.97
C PRO A 180 -1.66 4.14 -30.68
N ILE A 181 -2.17 4.45 -29.49
CA ILE A 181 -2.12 5.78 -28.87
C ILE A 181 -1.12 5.78 -27.72
N GLN A 182 -0.55 6.95 -27.42
CA GLN A 182 0.32 7.14 -26.26
C GLN A 182 -0.53 7.38 -25.01
N VAL A 183 -0.20 6.69 -23.92
CA VAL A 183 -0.85 6.83 -22.62
C VAL A 183 0.22 7.10 -21.57
N GLN A 184 0.14 8.27 -20.95
CA GLN A 184 1.01 8.63 -19.84
C GLN A 184 0.46 8.05 -18.53
N LEU A 185 1.23 7.16 -17.91
CA LEU A 185 0.91 6.53 -16.63
C LEU A 185 1.35 7.37 -15.43
N GLY A 186 2.38 8.21 -15.59
CA GLY A 186 2.87 9.06 -14.51
C GLY A 186 4.03 9.96 -14.90
N GLU A 187 4.72 10.49 -13.90
CA GLU A 187 5.82 11.43 -14.04
C GLU A 187 6.85 11.24 -12.92
N LEU A 188 8.14 11.34 -13.27
CA LEU A 188 9.26 11.30 -12.32
C LEU A 188 9.84 12.71 -12.16
N ARG A 189 10.21 13.05 -10.92
CA ARG A 189 11.00 14.24 -10.57
C ARG A 189 12.05 13.88 -9.52
N THR A 190 12.98 14.79 -9.24
CA THR A 190 13.87 14.68 -8.08
C THR A 190 13.83 15.96 -7.26
N ASP A 191 13.93 15.85 -5.94
CA ASP A 191 14.04 17.00 -5.06
C ASP A 191 15.49 17.50 -4.92
N GLU A 192 15.68 18.57 -4.15
CA GLU A 192 16.99 19.19 -3.91
C GLU A 192 17.99 18.28 -3.18
N SER A 193 17.53 17.19 -2.53
CA SER A 193 18.38 16.18 -1.89
C SER A 193 18.68 15.00 -2.82
N GLY A 194 18.08 14.94 -4.01
CA GLY A 194 18.19 13.82 -4.95
C GLY A 194 17.22 12.67 -4.68
N ARG A 195 16.25 12.88 -3.78
CA ARG A 195 15.16 11.92 -3.54
C ARG A 195 14.28 11.86 -4.78
N LEU A 196 13.82 10.67 -5.13
CA LEU A 196 12.91 10.49 -6.26
C LEU A 196 11.49 10.87 -5.82
N LEU A 197 10.81 11.64 -6.67
CA LEU A 197 9.39 11.93 -6.58
C LEU A 197 8.68 11.20 -7.74
N VAL A 198 7.72 10.34 -7.43
CA VAL A 198 6.86 9.69 -8.45
C VAL A 198 5.45 10.23 -8.33
N LEU A 199 4.92 10.77 -9.43
CA LEU A 199 3.58 11.33 -9.52
C LEU A 199 2.71 10.48 -10.45
N ALA A 200 1.48 10.23 -10.04
CA ALA A 200 0.48 9.59 -10.89
C ALA A 200 0.04 10.50 -12.05
N SER A 201 -0.61 9.90 -13.05
CA SER A 201 -1.24 10.63 -14.15
C SER A 201 -2.47 11.45 -13.70
N ASP A 202 -3.21 11.99 -14.65
CA ASP A 202 -4.40 12.82 -14.44
C ASP A 202 -5.66 12.04 -14.00
N GLY A 203 -5.58 10.72 -13.84
CA GLY A 203 -6.68 9.83 -13.45
C GLY A 203 -7.81 9.69 -14.49
N GLN A 204 -7.60 10.18 -15.71
CA GLN A 204 -8.57 10.04 -16.80
C GLN A 204 -8.73 8.57 -17.22
N SER A 205 -9.98 8.18 -17.46
CA SER A 205 -10.34 6.91 -18.09
C SER A 205 -11.16 7.20 -19.35
N PHE A 206 -10.97 6.39 -20.39
CA PHE A 206 -11.63 6.59 -21.68
C PHE A 206 -11.73 5.29 -22.46
N SER A 207 -12.65 5.22 -23.43
CA SER A 207 -12.70 4.13 -24.40
C SER A 207 -12.02 4.51 -25.71
N VAL A 208 -11.23 3.60 -26.29
CA VAL A 208 -10.63 3.81 -27.61
C VAL A 208 -11.58 3.56 -28.77
N ASN A 209 -12.68 2.83 -28.54
CA ASN A 209 -13.66 2.54 -29.60
C ASN A 209 -14.83 3.55 -29.65
N GLY A 210 -14.76 4.63 -28.86
CA GLY A 210 -15.77 5.68 -28.82
C GLY A 210 -16.99 5.36 -27.94
N ALA A 211 -17.02 4.22 -27.24
CA ALA A 211 -18.06 3.90 -26.28
C ALA A 211 -18.19 5.02 -25.22
N GLN A 212 -19.43 5.44 -24.97
CA GLN A 212 -19.77 6.47 -23.99
C GLN A 212 -20.28 5.87 -22.67
N GLU A 213 -20.72 4.62 -22.69
CA GLU A 213 -21.31 3.93 -21.54
C GLU A 213 -20.47 2.70 -21.15
N LEU A 214 -20.50 2.36 -19.86
CA LEU A 214 -19.94 1.13 -19.33
C LEU A 214 -20.97 0.00 -19.47
N ASN A 215 -20.56 -1.12 -20.05
CA ASN A 215 -21.43 -2.30 -20.24
C ASN A 215 -21.25 -3.34 -19.13
N SER A 216 -20.26 -3.16 -18.26
CA SER A 216 -19.93 -4.02 -17.14
C SER A 216 -19.52 -3.19 -15.93
N GLN A 217 -19.82 -3.70 -14.74
CA GLN A 217 -19.37 -3.12 -13.48
C GLN A 217 -17.85 -3.13 -13.32
N TYR A 218 -17.17 -4.09 -13.95
CA TYR A 218 -15.74 -4.33 -13.70
C TYR A 218 -14.90 -4.49 -14.95
N ASP A 219 -15.48 -5.05 -16.02
CA ASP A 219 -14.73 -5.58 -17.17
C ASP A 219 -15.25 -4.95 -18.47
N ASN A 220 -14.75 -3.77 -18.80
CA ASN A 220 -15.20 -3.03 -19.98
C ASN A 220 -14.17 -3.12 -21.12
N ALA A 221 -14.60 -3.63 -22.28
CA ALA A 221 -13.72 -3.79 -23.44
C ALA A 221 -13.33 -2.44 -24.05
N ASP A 222 -12.09 -2.32 -24.54
CA ASP A 222 -11.46 -1.11 -25.09
C ASP A 222 -11.41 0.11 -24.15
N TRP A 223 -11.80 -0.06 -22.89
CA TRP A 223 -11.58 0.95 -21.87
C TRP A 223 -10.12 0.93 -21.39
N VAL A 224 -9.63 2.13 -21.11
CA VAL A 224 -8.30 2.41 -20.59
C VAL A 224 -8.46 3.26 -19.35
N ASP A 225 -7.73 2.93 -18.30
CA ASP A 225 -7.43 3.85 -17.21
C ASP A 225 -5.91 4.03 -17.08
N LYS A 226 -5.51 4.97 -16.23
CA LYS A 226 -4.09 5.32 -16.03
C LYS A 226 -3.55 4.85 -14.67
N MET A 227 -4.26 3.94 -13.99
CA MET A 227 -3.68 3.24 -12.84
C MET A 227 -2.52 2.36 -13.31
N CYS A 228 -1.54 2.15 -12.46
CA CYS A 228 -0.46 1.20 -12.75
C CYS A 228 0.30 0.85 -11.48
N ASP A 229 1.13 -0.16 -11.58
CA ASP A 229 2.14 -0.47 -10.58
C ASP A 229 3.45 -0.83 -11.24
N GLY A 230 4.53 -0.84 -10.47
CA GLY A 230 5.85 -0.99 -11.03
C GLY A 230 6.96 -1.11 -10.02
N SER A 231 8.18 -1.12 -10.56
CA SER A 231 9.40 -1.31 -9.79
C SER A 231 10.36 -0.14 -9.93
N ILE A 232 11.11 0.12 -8.86
CA ILE A 232 12.09 1.20 -8.75
C ILE A 232 13.42 0.59 -8.34
N ARG A 233 14.49 1.01 -9.02
CA ARG A 233 15.88 0.69 -8.67
C ARG A 233 16.69 1.97 -8.62
N ILE A 234 17.81 1.91 -7.93
CA ILE A 234 18.77 3.02 -7.92
C ILE A 234 20.20 2.52 -8.07
N THR A 235 20.97 3.32 -8.80
CA THR A 235 22.41 3.29 -8.85
C THR A 235 22.97 4.56 -8.21
N VAL A 236 23.91 4.42 -7.28
CA VAL A 236 24.54 5.52 -6.54
C VAL A 236 26.04 5.52 -6.81
N GLY A 237 26.60 6.64 -7.29
CA GLY A 237 28.04 6.82 -7.47
C GLY A 237 28.64 7.76 -6.41
N SER A 238 29.79 7.44 -5.84
CA SER A 238 30.46 8.34 -4.89
C SER A 238 31.19 9.49 -5.57
N HIS A 239 30.97 10.74 -5.12
CA HIS A 239 31.75 11.89 -5.62
C HIS A 239 33.21 11.86 -5.16
N SER A 240 33.49 11.38 -3.94
CA SER A 240 34.85 11.29 -3.41
C SER A 240 35.61 10.07 -3.96
N GLN A 241 34.90 9.04 -4.43
CA GLN A 241 35.47 7.86 -5.07
C GLN A 241 34.73 7.54 -6.38
N PRO A 242 35.05 8.21 -7.50
CA PRO A 242 34.27 8.13 -8.74
C PRO A 242 34.17 6.75 -9.40
N ARG A 243 35.00 5.77 -8.99
CA ARG A 243 34.93 4.38 -9.45
C ARG A 243 34.01 3.50 -8.60
N LEU A 244 33.53 4.02 -7.47
CA LEU A 244 32.69 3.30 -6.53
C LEU A 244 31.22 3.58 -6.85
N GLU A 245 30.54 2.54 -7.33
CA GLU A 245 29.12 2.55 -7.67
C GLU A 245 28.40 1.46 -6.89
N PHE A 246 27.22 1.79 -6.36
CA PHE A 246 26.36 0.91 -5.60
C PHE A 246 25.02 0.76 -6.31
N LYS A 247 24.47 -0.45 -6.33
CA LYS A 247 23.12 -0.71 -6.84
C LYS A 247 22.24 -1.21 -5.70
N SER A 248 20.97 -0.82 -5.71
CA SER A 248 19.97 -1.37 -4.78
C SER A 248 19.90 -2.90 -4.86
N ARG A 249 19.93 -3.60 -3.72
CA ARG A 249 19.85 -5.07 -3.65
C ARG A 249 18.45 -5.57 -4.02
N ASN A 250 17.43 -4.87 -3.57
CA ASN A 250 16.03 -5.18 -3.81
C ASN A 250 15.40 -4.03 -4.60
N LYS A 251 14.42 -4.34 -5.45
CA LYS A 251 13.61 -3.32 -6.12
C LYS A 251 12.62 -2.74 -5.12
N ALA A 252 12.44 -1.42 -5.12
CA ALA A 252 11.26 -0.78 -4.54
C ALA A 252 10.02 -0.99 -5.43
N THR A 253 8.81 -0.84 -4.87
CA THR A 253 7.56 -0.92 -5.63
C THR A 253 6.83 0.42 -5.55
N ILE A 254 6.12 0.76 -6.63
CA ILE A 254 5.21 1.91 -6.69
C ILE A 254 3.85 1.42 -7.15
N ILE A 255 2.79 1.94 -6.55
CA ILE A 255 1.40 1.72 -6.93
C ILE A 255 0.78 3.10 -7.15
N MET A 256 0.17 3.31 -8.31
CA MET A 256 -0.57 4.51 -8.68
C MET A 256 -2.06 4.19 -8.66
N ALA A 257 -2.78 4.80 -7.71
CA ALA A 257 -4.11 4.39 -7.28
C ALA A 257 -5.12 5.56 -7.30
N PRO A 258 -6.43 5.27 -7.14
CA PRO A 258 -7.48 6.29 -7.03
C PRO A 258 -7.21 7.29 -5.89
N PRO A 259 -7.76 8.52 -5.92
CA PRO A 259 -7.57 9.47 -4.84
C PRO A 259 -8.14 9.00 -3.50
N ARG A 260 -7.47 9.37 -2.40
CA ARG A 260 -8.08 9.37 -1.07
C ARG A 260 -8.98 10.60 -0.91
N PHE A 261 -10.28 10.37 -0.79
CA PHE A 261 -11.25 11.43 -0.57
C PHE A 261 -11.48 11.74 0.92
N ALA A 262 -11.11 10.82 1.82
CA ALA A 262 -11.28 10.95 3.27
C ALA A 262 -9.94 10.96 4.01
N SER A 263 -9.33 12.15 4.09
CA SER A 263 -8.08 12.35 4.83
C SER A 263 -8.29 12.11 6.34
N GLY A 264 -7.34 11.44 6.98
CA GLY A 264 -7.31 11.13 8.41
C GLY A 264 -8.12 9.89 8.82
N ILE A 265 -8.77 9.20 7.88
CA ILE A 265 -9.61 8.02 8.15
C ILE A 265 -8.93 6.78 7.54
N HIS A 266 -8.73 5.74 8.36
CA HIS A 266 -8.16 4.47 7.90
C HIS A 266 -9.21 3.36 7.89
N CYS A 267 -8.99 2.37 7.04
CA CYS A 267 -9.65 1.08 7.11
C CYS A 267 -9.27 0.32 8.40
N ALA A 268 -10.09 -0.67 8.78
CA ALA A 268 -9.78 -1.51 9.95
C ALA A 268 -8.46 -2.29 9.79
N THR A 269 -8.22 -2.79 8.57
CA THR A 269 -7.03 -3.55 8.18
C THR A 269 -6.38 -2.87 6.99
N SER A 270 -5.20 -2.29 7.21
CA SER A 270 -4.40 -1.67 6.16
C SER A 270 -3.50 -2.67 5.44
N LEU A 271 -2.97 -2.27 4.30
CA LEU A 271 -2.01 -3.08 3.54
C LEU A 271 -0.75 -3.38 4.37
N TYR A 272 -0.32 -2.46 5.24
CA TYR A 272 0.78 -2.72 6.18
C TYR A 272 0.49 -3.93 7.08
N GLU A 273 -0.70 -3.98 7.69
CA GLU A 273 -1.09 -5.07 8.59
C GLU A 273 -1.31 -6.39 7.85
N LEU A 274 -1.83 -6.35 6.62
CA LEU A 274 -1.92 -7.53 5.77
C LEU A 274 -0.53 -8.14 5.52
N ILE A 275 0.43 -7.31 5.09
CA ILE A 275 1.79 -7.75 4.79
C ILE A 275 2.50 -8.22 6.07
N GLU A 276 2.30 -7.52 7.19
CA GLU A 276 2.84 -7.93 8.49
C GLU A 276 2.34 -9.33 8.89
N ASP A 277 1.03 -9.60 8.75
CA ASP A 277 0.45 -10.93 9.01
C ASP A 277 1.05 -12.01 8.09
N ILE A 278 1.25 -11.72 6.80
CA ILE A 278 1.86 -12.66 5.84
C ILE A 278 3.24 -13.12 6.34
N TYR A 279 4.08 -12.22 6.83
CA TYR A 279 5.40 -12.58 7.37
C TYR A 279 5.33 -13.37 8.68
N GLU A 280 4.22 -13.29 9.41
CA GLU A 280 4.01 -14.09 10.62
C GLU A 280 3.50 -15.50 10.33
N ARG A 281 2.84 -15.74 9.19
CA ARG A 281 2.27 -17.07 8.84
C ARG A 281 3.27 -18.23 8.98
N PRO A 282 4.52 -18.17 8.47
CA PRO A 282 5.46 -19.29 8.58
C PRO A 282 5.92 -19.57 10.01
N ARG A 283 5.73 -18.62 10.94
CA ARG A 283 6.09 -18.76 12.35
C ARG A 283 4.99 -19.45 13.16
N ARG A 284 3.78 -19.56 12.60
CA ARG A 284 2.61 -20.14 13.27
C ARG A 284 2.78 -21.66 13.38
N GLY A 285 2.52 -22.18 14.57
CA GLY A 285 2.67 -23.61 14.91
C GLY A 285 2.53 -23.82 16.42
N ASP A 286 2.88 -25.01 16.88
CA ASP A 286 2.87 -25.35 18.31
C ASP A 286 3.79 -24.41 19.10
N GLY A 287 3.22 -23.72 20.09
CA GLY A 287 3.97 -22.76 20.91
C GLY A 287 4.21 -21.39 20.27
N TYR A 288 3.51 -21.06 19.17
CA TYR A 288 3.55 -19.70 18.61
C TYR A 288 3.21 -18.65 19.66
N ASP A 289 4.08 -17.64 19.78
CA ASP A 289 3.84 -16.43 20.56
C ASP A 289 3.89 -15.22 19.62
N VAL A 290 2.83 -14.41 19.68
CA VAL A 290 2.70 -13.14 18.96
C VAL A 290 3.70 -12.07 19.42
N GLY A 291 4.43 -12.35 20.51
CA GLY A 291 5.48 -11.47 21.06
C GLY A 291 4.90 -10.38 21.96
N GLU A 292 5.70 -9.35 22.24
CA GLU A 292 5.24 -8.21 23.05
C GLU A 292 4.09 -7.48 22.34
N VAL A 293 2.97 -7.33 23.04
CA VAL A 293 1.84 -6.49 22.61
C VAL A 293 1.90 -5.19 23.38
N GLU A 294 1.94 -4.07 22.66
CA GLU A 294 1.92 -2.73 23.23
C GLU A 294 0.60 -2.03 22.85
N TYR A 295 -0.12 -1.53 23.85
CA TYR A 295 -1.47 -1.01 23.67
C TYR A 295 -1.56 0.11 22.64
N TYR A 296 -0.71 1.13 22.71
CA TYR A 296 -0.80 2.30 21.82
C TYR A 296 -0.30 2.02 20.39
N ARG A 297 0.58 1.03 20.23
CA ARG A 297 1.12 0.57 18.94
C ARG A 297 0.17 -0.40 18.23
N ASP A 298 -0.40 -1.35 18.96
CA ASP A 298 -1.05 -2.54 18.38
C ASP A 298 -2.57 -2.58 18.55
N ILE A 299 -3.12 -1.95 19.59
CA ILE A 299 -4.54 -2.08 19.97
C ILE A 299 -5.30 -0.78 19.73
N TYR A 300 -4.82 0.32 20.31
CA TYR A 300 -5.43 1.65 20.21
C TYR A 300 -5.70 2.10 18.77
N PRO A 301 -4.82 1.84 17.77
CA PRO A 301 -5.12 2.21 16.39
C PRO A 301 -6.42 1.59 15.87
N LEU A 302 -6.73 0.33 16.21
CA LEU A 302 -7.98 -0.32 15.79
C LEU A 302 -9.22 0.40 16.35
N PHE A 303 -9.16 0.83 17.62
CA PHE A 303 -10.26 1.55 18.27
C PHE A 303 -10.40 2.98 17.75
N LYS A 304 -9.28 3.66 17.49
CA LYS A 304 -9.31 4.99 16.88
C LYS A 304 -9.92 4.93 15.49
N ARG A 305 -9.57 3.92 14.70
CA ARG A 305 -10.09 3.72 13.33
C ARG A 305 -11.57 3.40 13.30
N SER A 306 -12.05 2.52 14.19
CA SER A 306 -13.50 2.22 14.26
C SER A 306 -14.33 3.46 14.57
N TYR A 307 -13.84 4.34 15.46
CA TYR A 307 -14.45 5.64 15.69
C TYR A 307 -14.38 6.56 14.46
N LEU A 308 -13.20 6.71 13.85
CA LEU A 308 -13.02 7.62 12.71
C LEU A 308 -13.87 7.23 11.50
N LEU A 309 -14.12 5.94 11.29
CA LEU A 309 -15.03 5.47 10.24
C LEU A 309 -16.45 6.04 10.39
N SER A 310 -16.90 6.44 11.58
CA SER A 310 -18.22 7.06 11.76
C SER A 310 -18.43 8.37 11.01
N TRP A 311 -17.35 9.03 10.56
CA TRP A 311 -17.41 10.26 9.76
C TRP A 311 -17.73 10.00 8.29
N THR A 312 -17.53 8.78 7.81
CA THR A 312 -17.79 8.36 6.42
C THR A 312 -18.77 7.21 6.31
N ASN A 313 -19.15 6.58 7.43
CA ASN A 313 -19.96 5.37 7.45
C ASN A 313 -21.16 5.47 8.42
N ASN A 314 -22.39 5.36 7.92
CA ASN A 314 -23.60 5.46 8.75
C ASN A 314 -23.80 4.24 9.67
N TYR A 315 -23.37 3.05 9.24
CA TYR A 315 -23.40 1.86 10.10
C TYR A 315 -22.40 1.95 11.25
N ALA A 316 -21.21 2.49 10.98
CA ALA A 316 -20.21 2.80 11.98
C ALA A 316 -20.74 3.90 12.91
N LEU A 317 -21.39 4.95 12.39
CA LEU A 317 -22.00 5.99 13.24
C LEU A 317 -23.00 5.42 14.26
N GLY A 318 -23.78 4.40 13.88
CA GLY A 318 -24.77 3.76 14.76
C GLY A 318 -24.18 3.05 15.99
N GLY A 319 -22.90 2.68 16.00
CA GLY A 319 -22.24 1.98 17.12
C GLY A 319 -20.87 2.53 17.55
N HIS A 320 -20.29 3.39 16.72
CA HIS A 320 -18.95 3.95 16.82
C HIS A 320 -18.91 5.48 16.61
N GLY A 321 -20.04 6.17 16.82
CA GLY A 321 -20.10 7.64 16.84
C GLY A 321 -19.35 8.28 18.02
N SER A 322 -19.63 9.56 18.29
CA SER A 322 -18.99 10.39 19.35
C SER A 322 -18.75 9.65 20.67
N ASP A 323 -19.77 8.95 21.16
CA ASP A 323 -19.77 8.33 22.49
C ASP A 323 -18.86 7.10 22.57
N SER A 324 -18.48 6.52 21.42
CA SER A 324 -17.57 5.37 21.39
C SER A 324 -16.13 5.74 21.68
N MET A 325 -15.71 6.97 21.38
CA MET A 325 -14.37 7.42 21.72
C MET A 325 -14.19 7.55 23.23
N ASP A 326 -15.24 7.97 23.95
CA ASP A 326 -15.23 7.96 25.42
C ASP A 326 -15.11 6.54 25.97
N TYR A 327 -15.79 5.57 25.36
CA TYR A 327 -15.64 4.16 25.71
C TYR A 327 -14.22 3.64 25.45
N PHE A 328 -13.62 3.96 24.30
CA PHE A 328 -12.26 3.51 23.96
C PHE A 328 -11.15 4.23 24.71
N ASN A 329 -11.43 5.43 25.25
CA ASN A 329 -10.53 6.14 26.16
C ASN A 329 -10.68 5.70 27.63
N ASN A 330 -11.50 4.70 27.91
CA ASN A 330 -11.60 4.11 29.25
C ASN A 330 -10.20 3.62 29.71
N PRO A 331 -9.68 4.10 30.86
CA PRO A 331 -8.37 3.70 31.35
C PRO A 331 -8.23 2.18 31.54
N ASP A 332 -9.31 1.46 31.88
CA ASP A 332 -9.32 0.00 32.04
C ASP A 332 -8.92 -0.76 30.77
N LEU A 333 -9.12 -0.16 29.58
CA LEU A 333 -8.69 -0.75 28.32
C LEU A 333 -7.19 -0.62 28.11
N SER A 334 -6.57 0.42 28.67
CA SER A 334 -5.13 0.69 28.56
C SER A 334 -4.30 0.22 29.75
N ASP A 335 -4.94 -0.17 30.87
CA ASP A 335 -4.28 -0.65 32.07
C ASP A 335 -4.26 -2.19 32.11
N PRO A 336 -3.09 -2.84 32.02
CA PRO A 336 -3.00 -4.30 32.07
C PRO A 336 -3.45 -4.87 33.42
N ASP A 337 -3.33 -4.11 34.52
CA ASP A 337 -3.65 -4.53 35.88
C ASP A 337 -5.12 -4.28 36.25
N ALA A 338 -5.85 -3.48 35.46
CA ALA A 338 -7.28 -3.26 35.65
C ALA A 338 -8.12 -4.52 35.43
N ASN A 339 -9.37 -4.49 35.92
CA ASN A 339 -10.33 -5.58 35.71
C ASN A 339 -10.58 -5.79 34.21
N GLY A 340 -10.13 -6.92 33.67
CA GLY A 340 -10.24 -7.21 32.23
C GLY A 340 -11.65 -7.49 31.70
N SER A 341 -12.73 -7.26 32.45
CA SER A 341 -14.11 -7.51 32.00
C SER A 341 -14.45 -6.69 30.75
N ALA A 342 -14.09 -5.41 30.72
CA ALA A 342 -14.29 -4.53 29.56
C ALA A 342 -13.49 -5.04 28.34
N ARG A 343 -12.22 -5.42 28.54
CA ARG A 343 -11.37 -5.93 27.46
C ARG A 343 -11.91 -7.23 26.87
N ARG A 344 -12.35 -8.17 27.72
CA ARG A 344 -13.00 -9.41 27.28
C ARG A 344 -14.32 -9.13 26.55
N ALA A 345 -15.13 -8.18 27.03
CA ALA A 345 -16.37 -7.81 26.36
C ALA A 345 -16.10 -7.31 24.93
N VAL A 346 -15.11 -6.44 24.73
CA VAL A 346 -14.69 -5.99 23.39
C VAL A 346 -14.24 -7.17 22.54
N PHE A 347 -13.33 -8.01 23.06
CA PHE A 347 -12.80 -9.15 22.32
C PHE A 347 -13.89 -10.15 21.88
N THR A 348 -14.91 -10.38 22.70
CA THR A 348 -16.01 -11.30 22.33
C THR A 348 -16.86 -10.82 21.15
N ARG A 349 -16.75 -9.53 20.77
CA ARG A 349 -17.39 -8.98 19.58
C ARG A 349 -16.53 -9.13 18.32
N ILE A 350 -15.25 -9.47 18.43
CA ILE A 350 -14.35 -9.55 17.28
C ILE A 350 -14.56 -10.88 16.55
N ARG A 351 -14.82 -10.80 15.24
CA ARG A 351 -14.96 -11.98 14.37
C ARG A 351 -13.61 -12.68 14.25
N ALA A 352 -13.64 -14.01 14.31
CA ALA A 352 -12.48 -14.85 14.10
C ALA A 352 -11.94 -14.66 12.67
N PRO A 353 -10.60 -14.63 12.51
CA PRO A 353 -9.97 -14.46 11.21
C PRO A 353 -10.20 -15.70 10.35
N VAL A 354 -10.08 -15.56 9.03
CA VAL A 354 -10.06 -16.70 8.10
C VAL A 354 -8.77 -17.50 8.31
N ILE A 355 -8.89 -18.79 8.64
CA ILE A 355 -7.77 -19.74 8.68
C ILE A 355 -8.12 -20.91 7.77
N ASP A 356 -7.59 -20.90 6.54
CA ASP A 356 -7.94 -21.88 5.51
C ASP A 356 -7.56 -23.30 5.95
N GLY A 357 -8.51 -24.23 5.86
CA GLY A 357 -8.33 -25.63 6.25
C GLY A 357 -8.54 -25.96 7.73
N ASP A 358 -8.75 -24.96 8.59
CA ASP A 358 -9.10 -25.16 10.00
C ASP A 358 -10.63 -25.30 10.18
N LYS A 359 -11.10 -26.53 10.31
CA LYS A 359 -12.53 -26.85 10.46
C LYS A 359 -13.18 -26.25 11.72
N GLU A 360 -12.41 -26.04 12.78
CA GLU A 360 -12.96 -25.46 14.01
C GLU A 360 -13.08 -23.94 13.88
N ASN A 361 -12.10 -23.30 13.25
CA ASN A 361 -12.20 -21.91 12.84
C ASN A 361 -13.42 -21.69 11.91
N GLU A 362 -13.60 -22.55 10.90
CA GLU A 362 -14.73 -22.48 9.98
C GLU A 362 -16.09 -22.54 10.72
N ARG A 363 -16.25 -23.50 11.64
CA ARG A 363 -17.47 -23.62 12.47
C ARG A 363 -17.71 -22.39 13.33
N LEU A 364 -16.67 -21.85 13.94
CA LEU A 364 -16.77 -20.63 14.74
C LEU A 364 -17.22 -19.46 13.85
N ARG A 365 -16.63 -19.31 12.66
CA ARG A 365 -17.00 -18.26 11.70
C ARG A 365 -18.43 -18.40 11.19
N ASP A 366 -18.92 -19.63 10.97
CA ASP A 366 -20.33 -19.89 10.64
C ASP A 366 -21.28 -19.37 11.73
N GLN A 367 -20.94 -19.57 13.01
CA GLN A 367 -21.72 -19.02 14.13
C GLN A 367 -21.64 -17.49 14.23
N GLN A 368 -20.58 -16.91 13.67
CA GLN A 368 -20.31 -15.47 13.66
C GLN A 368 -20.80 -14.74 12.40
N ALA A 369 -21.37 -15.44 11.42
CA ALA A 369 -21.88 -14.88 10.17
C ALA A 369 -23.22 -14.13 10.37
N LYS A 370 -23.20 -13.05 11.15
CA LYS A 370 -24.38 -12.23 11.50
C LYS A 370 -23.98 -10.80 11.91
N PRO A 371 -24.90 -9.82 11.87
CA PRO A 371 -24.65 -8.40 12.20
C PRO A 371 -24.54 -8.16 13.71
N TYR A 372 -23.64 -8.89 14.35
CA TYR A 372 -23.29 -8.80 15.75
C TYR A 372 -21.76 -8.69 15.92
N PHE A 373 -21.00 -9.36 15.06
CA PHE A 373 -19.55 -9.37 15.17
C PHE A 373 -18.90 -8.24 14.36
N MET A 374 -17.73 -7.82 14.82
CA MET A 374 -16.92 -6.75 14.23
C MET A 374 -15.74 -7.33 13.45
N PRO A 375 -15.30 -6.65 12.38
CA PRO A 375 -15.90 -5.42 11.81
C PRO A 375 -17.26 -5.68 11.13
N LEU A 376 -18.18 -4.74 11.20
CA LEU A 376 -19.46 -4.81 10.47
C LEU A 376 -19.24 -4.33 9.03
N LEU A 377 -18.50 -5.10 8.24
CA LEU A 377 -18.11 -4.80 6.86
C LEU A 377 -18.27 -6.05 5.99
N SER A 378 -18.53 -5.85 4.70
CA SER A 378 -18.49 -6.92 3.69
C SER A 378 -17.08 -7.49 3.56
N GLY A 379 -16.96 -8.81 3.39
CA GLY A 379 -15.70 -9.53 3.18
C GLY A 379 -15.49 -9.92 1.72
N ASP A 380 -14.37 -10.57 1.42
CA ASP A 380 -13.96 -10.93 0.05
C ASP A 380 -14.88 -11.94 -0.66
N GLY A 381 -15.93 -12.44 0.00
CA GLY A 381 -16.92 -13.34 -0.59
C GLY A 381 -18.27 -12.67 -0.86
N ALA A 382 -18.46 -11.41 -0.48
CA ALA A 382 -19.67 -10.68 -0.83
C ALA A 382 -19.64 -10.32 -2.33
N LEU A 383 -20.78 -10.22 -3.00
CA LEU A 383 -20.86 -9.60 -4.33
C LEU A 383 -21.44 -8.19 -4.25
N THR A 384 -22.25 -7.96 -3.22
CA THR A 384 -22.93 -6.69 -3.00
C THR A 384 -23.01 -6.36 -1.52
N TYR A 385 -23.32 -7.34 -0.66
CA TYR A 385 -23.47 -7.14 0.78
C TYR A 385 -23.07 -8.39 1.55
N ALA A 386 -22.73 -8.22 2.83
CA ALA A 386 -22.58 -9.32 3.77
C ALA A 386 -23.92 -10.05 4.01
N THR A 387 -23.94 -11.37 3.82
CA THR A 387 -25.13 -12.21 3.93
C THR A 387 -25.09 -13.02 5.24
N PRO A 388 -26.10 -12.90 6.13
CA PRO A 388 -26.18 -13.73 7.32
C PRO A 388 -26.17 -15.22 6.98
N GLY A 389 -25.37 -16.00 7.71
CA GLY A 389 -25.15 -17.43 7.45
C GLY A 389 -24.06 -17.74 6.43
N GLU A 390 -23.55 -16.75 5.68
CA GLU A 390 -22.49 -16.95 4.69
C GLU A 390 -21.16 -16.35 5.18
N ARG A 391 -20.36 -17.14 5.90
CA ARG A 391 -19.14 -16.68 6.60
C ARG A 391 -18.16 -15.86 5.76
N ASN A 392 -18.02 -16.15 4.46
CA ASN A 392 -17.03 -15.48 3.59
C ASN A 392 -17.49 -14.10 3.12
N THR A 393 -18.76 -13.77 3.26
CA THR A 393 -19.30 -12.45 2.95
C THR A 393 -19.05 -11.41 4.04
N TRP A 394 -18.51 -11.82 5.21
CA TRP A 394 -18.20 -10.94 6.33
C TRP A 394 -16.69 -10.75 6.50
N ALA A 395 -16.23 -9.50 6.57
CA ALA A 395 -14.82 -9.19 6.79
C ALA A 395 -14.32 -9.66 8.16
N SER A 396 -13.03 -9.92 8.29
CA SER A 396 -12.37 -10.14 9.58
C SER A 396 -11.06 -9.37 9.62
N LEU A 397 -10.55 -9.12 10.82
CA LEU A 397 -9.17 -8.67 10.98
C LEU A 397 -8.19 -9.76 10.51
N THR A 398 -6.93 -9.39 10.31
CA THR A 398 -5.86 -10.38 10.10
C THR A 398 -5.71 -11.28 11.33
N GLN A 399 -5.09 -12.46 11.16
CA GLN A 399 -4.86 -13.36 12.28
C GLN A 399 -3.91 -12.71 13.31
N LEU A 400 -2.90 -11.94 12.86
CA LEU A 400 -1.99 -11.21 13.73
C LEU A 400 -2.70 -10.16 14.59
N GLN A 401 -3.56 -9.33 13.99
CA GLN A 401 -4.37 -8.36 14.75
C GLN A 401 -5.28 -9.06 15.78
N TYR A 402 -5.89 -10.18 15.39
CA TYR A 402 -6.74 -10.97 16.27
C TYR A 402 -5.96 -11.55 17.47
N ASP A 403 -4.76 -12.09 17.24
CA ASP A 403 -3.92 -12.66 18.29
C ASP A 403 -3.43 -11.59 19.27
N ARG A 404 -3.07 -10.41 18.77
CA ARG A 404 -2.72 -9.23 19.59
C ARG A 404 -3.90 -8.83 20.47
N LEU A 405 -5.11 -8.73 19.90
CA LEU A 405 -6.33 -8.45 20.65
C LEU A 405 -6.66 -9.52 21.69
N LYS A 406 -6.43 -10.80 21.37
CA LYS A 406 -6.62 -11.91 22.31
C LYS A 406 -5.69 -11.76 23.51
N LYS A 407 -4.40 -11.51 23.28
CA LYS A 407 -3.38 -11.34 24.34
C LYS A 407 -3.66 -10.08 25.18
N TRP A 408 -4.06 -8.97 24.55
CA TRP A 408 -4.55 -7.77 25.23
C TRP A 408 -5.77 -8.03 26.13
N SER A 409 -6.75 -8.78 25.63
CA SER A 409 -7.97 -9.09 26.39
C SER A 409 -7.71 -9.88 27.67
N GLN A 410 -6.58 -10.58 27.71
CA GLN A 410 -6.11 -11.38 28.85
C GLN A 410 -5.22 -10.57 29.82
N GLY A 411 -4.93 -9.29 29.53
CA GLY A 411 -4.05 -8.45 30.36
C GLY A 411 -2.56 -8.64 30.08
N SER A 412 -2.18 -9.39 29.04
CA SER A 412 -0.77 -9.68 28.72
C SER A 412 -0.18 -8.67 27.74
N PHE A 413 -0.16 -7.40 28.10
CA PHE A 413 0.33 -6.31 27.25
C PHE A 413 1.06 -5.24 28.06
N THR A 414 1.83 -4.41 27.37
CA THR A 414 2.42 -3.19 27.94
C THR A 414 1.66 -1.96 27.45
N ALA A 415 1.61 -0.91 28.25
CA ALA A 415 0.98 0.35 27.87
C ALA A 415 1.98 1.48 28.07
N ARG A 416 2.79 1.73 27.03
CA ARG A 416 3.73 2.84 27.03
C ARG A 416 3.07 3.96 26.26
N ARG A 417 2.46 4.91 26.98
CA ARG A 417 1.96 6.14 26.36
C ARG A 417 3.04 6.69 25.44
N PRO A 418 2.74 6.96 24.15
CA PRO A 418 3.72 7.51 23.26
C PRO A 418 4.32 8.76 23.90
N GLY A 419 5.64 8.80 24.09
CA GLY A 419 6.33 10.08 24.14
C GLY A 419 6.00 10.82 22.85
N THR A 420 5.89 12.15 22.91
CA THR A 420 5.57 13.07 21.79
C THR A 420 5.81 12.44 20.43
N PHE A 421 4.74 12.19 19.66
CA PHE A 421 4.86 11.83 18.25
C PHE A 421 5.78 12.84 17.58
N PHE A 422 6.82 12.36 16.89
CA PHE A 422 7.73 13.26 16.20
C PHE A 422 6.99 13.87 15.01
N GLU A 423 6.97 15.19 14.92
CA GLU A 423 6.38 15.92 13.79
C GLU A 423 7.11 15.63 12.47
N SER A 424 8.33 15.07 12.54
CA SER A 424 9.18 14.78 11.37
C SER A 424 10.10 13.58 11.64
N THR A 425 10.34 12.77 10.60
CA THR A 425 11.31 11.67 10.62
C THR A 425 12.75 12.10 10.93
N GLU A 426 13.11 13.35 10.60
CA GLU A 426 14.46 13.91 10.84
C GLU A 426 14.90 13.94 12.32
N LYS A 427 13.99 13.65 13.27
CA LYS A 427 14.24 13.68 14.72
C LYS A 427 14.14 12.30 15.39
N VAL A 428 13.97 11.20 14.63
CA VAL A 428 13.77 9.85 15.16
C VAL A 428 15.10 9.07 15.18
N ALA A 429 15.24 8.07 16.06
CA ALA A 429 16.33 7.10 15.96
C ALA A 429 16.25 6.37 14.61
N LEU A 430 17.34 6.34 13.85
CA LEU A 430 17.38 5.97 12.43
C LEU A 430 16.74 4.60 12.10
N GLU A 431 16.89 3.58 12.95
CA GLU A 431 16.23 2.27 12.75
C GLU A 431 14.71 2.36 12.86
N ARG A 432 14.21 3.15 13.82
CA ARG A 432 12.78 3.39 14.00
C ARG A 432 12.24 4.26 12.86
N GLU A 433 13.03 5.22 12.38
CA GLU A 433 12.68 6.07 11.23
C GLU A 433 12.33 5.23 9.99
N LEU A 434 13.09 4.16 9.72
CA LEU A 434 12.93 3.33 8.53
C LEU A 434 11.71 2.41 8.56
N SER A 435 11.48 1.76 9.71
CA SER A 435 10.24 0.99 9.91
C SER A 435 9.01 1.90 9.87
N ASP A 436 9.13 3.10 10.43
CA ASP A 436 8.08 4.10 10.46
C ASP A 436 7.77 4.61 9.04
N MET A 437 8.77 4.80 8.17
CA MET A 437 8.54 5.17 6.76
C MET A 437 7.83 4.08 5.95
N THR A 438 8.18 2.80 6.16
CA THR A 438 7.48 1.69 5.47
C THR A 438 6.05 1.53 5.98
N ARG A 439 5.79 1.87 7.24
CA ARG A 439 4.43 1.87 7.79
C ARG A 439 3.64 3.08 7.29
N SER A 440 4.21 4.28 7.35
CA SER A 440 3.56 5.52 6.89
C SER A 440 3.16 5.46 5.43
N ALA A 441 3.81 4.61 4.65
CA ALA A 441 3.48 4.31 3.28
C ALA A 441 2.21 3.51 3.02
N LEU A 442 1.94 2.55 3.90
CA LEU A 442 1.11 1.37 3.62
C LEU A 442 -0.09 1.28 4.57
N GLU A 443 -0.04 1.98 5.71
CA GLU A 443 -1.09 1.94 6.73
C GLU A 443 -2.38 2.69 6.33
N TRP A 444 -2.32 3.31 5.17
CA TRP A 444 -3.31 4.20 4.61
C TRP A 444 -4.12 3.45 3.51
N SER A 445 -3.52 2.47 2.84
CA SER A 445 -4.10 1.61 1.81
C SER A 445 -5.01 0.56 2.43
N ILE A 446 -6.03 0.14 1.70
CA ILE A 446 -6.89 -0.96 2.12
C ILE A 446 -6.12 -2.28 2.05
N GLY A 447 -6.06 -3.00 3.16
CA GLY A 447 -5.52 -4.37 3.23
C GLY A 447 -6.58 -5.44 3.31
N ALA A 448 -7.76 -5.12 3.86
CA ALA A 448 -8.94 -5.98 3.79
C ALA A 448 -10.23 -5.17 4.01
N PRO A 449 -11.36 -5.54 3.37
CA PRO A 449 -11.49 -6.59 2.35
C PRO A 449 -10.82 -6.19 1.03
N LEU A 450 -10.54 -7.19 0.18
CA LEU A 450 -10.05 -6.99 -1.19
C LEU A 450 -11.00 -7.74 -2.15
N TYR A 451 -12.06 -7.06 -2.58
CA TYR A 451 -12.94 -7.52 -3.65
C TYR A 451 -13.36 -6.32 -4.52
N PRO A 452 -12.70 -6.12 -5.67
CA PRO A 452 -11.34 -6.61 -5.93
C PRO A 452 -10.31 -5.99 -4.98
N GLY A 453 -10.61 -4.82 -4.40
CA GLY A 453 -9.71 -3.94 -3.64
C GLY A 453 -9.82 -2.50 -4.17
N ILE A 454 -8.98 -1.58 -3.69
CA ILE A 454 -8.94 -0.19 -4.22
C ILE A 454 -7.56 0.11 -4.80
N GLU A 455 -6.51 0.00 -3.99
CA GLU A 455 -5.13 0.23 -4.45
C GLU A 455 -4.51 -1.00 -5.10
N VAL A 456 -4.84 -2.19 -4.60
CA VAL A 456 -4.31 -3.49 -5.04
C VAL A 456 -5.41 -4.53 -5.11
N ASP A 457 -5.23 -5.55 -5.94
CA ASP A 457 -6.17 -6.67 -6.00
C ASP A 457 -5.95 -7.72 -4.89
N TRP A 458 -6.91 -8.63 -4.75
CA TRP A 458 -6.92 -9.68 -3.73
C TRP A 458 -5.74 -10.65 -3.78
N ALA A 459 -5.02 -10.76 -4.92
CA ALA A 459 -3.84 -11.62 -5.00
C ALA A 459 -2.74 -11.14 -4.04
N SER A 460 -2.77 -9.86 -3.64
CA SER A 460 -1.91 -9.27 -2.61
C SER A 460 -2.05 -9.92 -1.23
N GLN A 461 -3.04 -10.80 -1.00
CA GLN A 461 -3.15 -11.60 0.22
C GLN A 461 -2.27 -12.88 0.20
N SER A 462 -1.78 -13.28 -0.97
CA SER A 462 -0.90 -14.45 -1.14
C SER A 462 0.50 -14.14 -0.65
N SER A 463 1.09 -15.08 0.11
CA SER A 463 2.49 -14.98 0.52
C SER A 463 3.47 -15.04 -0.65
N GLU A 464 3.06 -15.60 -1.79
CA GLU A 464 3.89 -15.73 -2.99
C GLU A 464 4.19 -14.39 -3.66
N MET A 465 3.38 -13.36 -3.37
CA MET A 465 3.62 -12.00 -3.86
C MET A 465 4.80 -11.33 -3.16
N TYR A 466 5.26 -11.85 -2.01
CA TYR A 466 6.24 -11.20 -1.15
C TYR A 466 7.54 -11.99 -1.04
N ASN A 467 8.64 -11.28 -0.87
CA ASN A 467 9.96 -11.86 -0.68
C ASN A 467 10.10 -12.32 0.79
N PRO A 468 10.33 -13.61 1.07
CA PRO A 468 10.47 -14.12 2.43
C PRO A 468 11.75 -13.65 3.13
N GLU A 469 12.80 -13.30 2.38
CA GLU A 469 14.11 -12.90 2.92
C GLU A 469 14.26 -11.38 3.08
N ALA A 470 13.34 -10.60 2.50
CA ALA A 470 13.37 -9.15 2.56
C ALA A 470 11.96 -8.63 2.89
N ARG A 471 11.76 -8.22 4.15
CA ARG A 471 10.43 -7.79 4.64
C ARG A 471 9.89 -6.61 3.83
N PHE A 472 8.59 -6.65 3.57
CA PHE A 472 7.83 -5.67 2.78
C PHE A 472 8.34 -5.51 1.35
N ARG A 473 9.10 -6.48 0.80
CA ARG A 473 9.48 -6.49 -0.63
C ARG A 473 8.59 -7.46 -1.38
N HIS A 474 8.26 -7.14 -2.62
CA HIS A 474 7.61 -8.11 -3.50
C HIS A 474 8.62 -9.17 -3.96
N ALA A 475 8.13 -10.38 -4.25
CA ALA A 475 8.93 -11.44 -4.84
C ALA A 475 9.45 -11.03 -6.23
N GLY A 476 10.59 -11.59 -6.65
CA GLY A 476 11.18 -11.26 -7.95
C GLY A 476 10.33 -11.69 -9.15
N THR A 477 9.35 -12.56 -8.93
CA THR A 477 8.33 -13.00 -9.90
C THR A 477 7.22 -11.98 -10.12
N VAL A 478 7.04 -11.01 -9.22
CA VAL A 478 6.07 -9.92 -9.37
C VAL A 478 6.65 -8.90 -10.35
N MET A 479 6.01 -8.78 -11.51
CA MET A 479 6.40 -7.87 -12.58
C MET A 479 5.56 -6.59 -12.54
N PRO A 480 6.02 -5.48 -13.15
CA PRO A 480 5.22 -4.26 -13.26
C PRO A 480 3.81 -4.54 -13.81
N GLY A 481 2.80 -3.94 -13.19
CA GLY A 481 1.39 -4.11 -13.51
C GLY A 481 0.72 -5.33 -12.87
N ASP A 482 1.43 -6.14 -12.07
CA ASP A 482 0.85 -7.35 -11.49
C ASP A 482 -0.01 -7.10 -10.25
N LEU A 483 0.15 -5.96 -9.57
CA LEU A 483 -0.59 -5.64 -8.34
C LEU A 483 -1.96 -5.01 -8.61
N THR A 484 -2.11 -4.37 -9.77
CA THR A 484 -3.31 -3.61 -10.14
C THR A 484 -4.14 -4.26 -11.25
N LYS A 485 -3.63 -5.32 -11.91
CA LYS A 485 -4.29 -5.93 -13.09
C LYS A 485 -5.64 -6.58 -12.79
N GLY A 486 -5.88 -7.09 -11.58
CA GLY A 486 -7.14 -7.69 -11.17
C GLY A 486 -8.20 -6.69 -10.74
N LEU A 487 -7.86 -5.41 -10.58
CA LEU A 487 -8.82 -4.34 -10.25
C LEU A 487 -9.76 -4.06 -11.43
N SER A 488 -10.85 -3.33 -11.19
CA SER A 488 -11.80 -2.94 -12.24
C SER A 488 -11.16 -2.10 -13.35
N LEU A 489 -11.77 -2.17 -14.53
CA LEU A 489 -11.43 -1.36 -15.69
C LEU A 489 -12.71 -0.69 -16.24
N PRO A 490 -12.87 0.63 -16.08
CA PRO A 490 -11.97 1.55 -15.37
C PRO A 490 -12.16 1.55 -13.84
N TRP A 491 -11.18 2.08 -13.09
CA TRP A 491 -11.23 2.18 -11.62
C TRP A 491 -12.42 2.98 -11.08
N GLN A 492 -12.91 3.99 -11.83
CA GLN A 492 -14.06 4.81 -11.41
C GLN A 492 -15.33 3.98 -11.24
N SER A 493 -15.44 2.85 -11.94
CA SER A 493 -16.59 1.95 -11.81
C SER A 493 -16.62 1.29 -10.43
N ASP A 494 -15.47 0.83 -9.95
CA ASP A 494 -15.32 0.24 -8.61
C ASP A 494 -15.52 1.30 -7.51
N PHE A 495 -14.95 2.49 -7.70
CA PHE A 495 -15.19 3.62 -6.81
C PHE A 495 -16.68 3.95 -6.64
N ASN A 496 -17.46 3.89 -7.73
CA ASN A 496 -18.90 4.12 -7.68
C ASN A 496 -19.69 2.98 -7.01
N LEU A 497 -19.18 1.75 -7.04
CA LEU A 497 -19.80 0.58 -6.39
C LEU A 497 -19.43 0.47 -4.91
N CYS A 498 -18.26 1.00 -4.52
CA CYS A 498 -17.75 1.11 -3.15
C CYS A 498 -18.48 2.21 -2.35
N ASP A 499 -19.82 2.18 -2.30
CA ASP A 499 -20.66 3.19 -1.64
C ASP A 499 -21.12 2.74 -0.23
N LYS A 500 -21.91 1.67 -0.09
CA LYS A 500 -22.69 1.45 1.16
C LYS A 500 -22.12 0.46 2.18
N ASP A 501 -21.46 -0.62 1.74
CA ASP A 501 -21.15 -1.75 2.65
C ASP A 501 -19.78 -2.41 2.39
N TRP A 502 -19.04 -1.93 1.38
CA TRP A 502 -17.76 -2.48 0.92
C TRP A 502 -16.58 -1.68 1.47
N CYS A 503 -16.64 -0.36 1.30
CA CYS A 503 -15.62 0.56 1.76
C CYS A 503 -16.22 1.96 1.95
N GLU A 504 -16.89 2.20 3.07
CA GLU A 504 -17.18 3.59 3.49
C GLU A 504 -15.89 4.26 4.04
N LEU A 505 -14.87 4.32 3.17
CA LEU A 505 -13.83 5.33 3.13
C LEU A 505 -14.14 6.42 2.06
N PHE A 506 -15.21 6.27 1.27
CA PHE A 506 -15.37 7.05 0.03
C PHE A 506 -16.74 7.73 -0.23
N ALA A 507 -17.76 7.57 0.61
CA ALA A 507 -19.07 8.21 0.39
C ALA A 507 -19.27 9.48 1.25
N GLY A 508 -18.72 10.61 0.79
CA GLY A 508 -19.04 11.94 1.29
C GLY A 508 -19.38 12.89 0.13
N MET A 509 -20.64 13.33 0.08
CA MET A 509 -21.24 14.32 -0.85
C MET A 509 -21.89 13.78 -2.14
N SER A 510 -23.10 13.21 -2.04
CA SER A 510 -24.17 13.44 -3.03
C SER A 510 -25.57 13.07 -2.49
N ARG A 511 -26.03 13.76 -1.44
CA ARG A 511 -27.47 13.98 -1.27
C ARG A 511 -27.72 15.46 -1.07
N GLY A 512 -27.90 16.13 -2.21
CA GLY A 512 -28.63 17.39 -2.23
C GLY A 512 -29.98 17.18 -1.56
N LYS A 513 -30.32 18.13 -0.70
CA LYS A 513 -31.66 18.29 -0.15
C LYS A 513 -32.66 18.31 -1.32
N ASP A 514 -33.68 17.48 -1.20
CA ASP A 514 -35.06 17.84 -1.53
C ASP A 514 -35.97 17.27 -0.44
#